data_AF-A0A0N8IBF5-F1
#
_entry.id   AF-A0A0N8IBF5-F1
#
_cell.length_a   1.000
_cell.length_b   1.000
_cell.length_c   1.000
_cell.angle_alpha   90.00
_cell.angle_beta   90.00
_cell.angle_gamma   90.00
#
_symmetry.space_group_name_H-M   'P 1'
#
loop_
_entity.id
_entity.type
_entity.pdbx_description
1 polymer ?
#
loop_
_entity_poly.entity_id
_entity_poly.type
_entity_poly.pdbx_seq_one_letter_code
_entity_poly.pdbx_strand_id
1 'polypeptide(L)'
;MPDPATPDLLDEAEYKIRRYRIENAFVKSPIGLAVCSMIPLAIFCFVIGRSDVAAIASTLILGGGVFLYALGTTLEKLTALRKELQRAELTKLNGGFSHTSAPPVFDHETTGGGVWKVMMPGLGETHVRADRRDGGQFLVNVDGRLFFDYWASSAIQHTRKLPKLRAEVRKTSAFKFAMHTHIGNGAAPVPAPQIKVTRARGIYILTGRDDLGFFLANHAGSFPVVVDTIETALDLHTKAGVDLEPIDLAELGS
;
A
#
# COMPACT_ATOMS: atom_id res chain seq x y z
N MET A 1 -6.42 28.85 -4.20
CA MET A 1 -7.27 27.71 -4.58
C MET A 1 -6.38 26.68 -5.25
N PRO A 2 -6.22 25.47 -4.69
CA PRO A 2 -5.45 24.42 -5.34
C PRO A 2 -6.18 23.95 -6.62
N ASP A 3 -5.40 23.74 -7.68
CA ASP A 3 -5.86 23.42 -9.03
C ASP A 3 -6.55 22.03 -9.08
N PRO A 4 -7.81 21.90 -9.52
CA PRO A 4 -8.54 20.63 -9.55
C PRO A 4 -7.97 19.59 -10.53
N ALA A 5 -6.94 19.92 -11.30
CA ALA A 5 -6.27 19.03 -12.25
C ALA A 5 -5.21 18.09 -11.63
N THR A 6 -4.88 18.26 -10.35
CA THR A 6 -3.84 17.44 -9.68
C THR A 6 -4.20 15.97 -9.33
N PRO A 7 -5.47 15.52 -9.21
CA PRO A 7 -5.75 14.14 -8.82
C PRO A 7 -5.46 13.11 -9.92
N ASP A 8 -5.46 13.51 -11.20
CA ASP A 8 -5.25 12.60 -12.35
C ASP A 8 -3.78 12.14 -12.49
N LEU A 9 -2.81 12.97 -12.10
CA LEU A 9 -1.39 12.65 -12.23
C LEU A 9 -0.94 11.51 -11.30
N LEU A 10 -1.55 11.44 -10.10
CA LEU A 10 -1.32 10.36 -9.14
C LEU A 10 -1.90 9.05 -9.65
N ASP A 11 -3.12 9.05 -10.20
CA ASP A 11 -3.77 7.87 -10.76
C ASP A 11 -3.05 7.35 -12.03
N GLU A 12 -2.56 8.26 -12.90
CA GLU A 12 -1.79 7.90 -14.10
C GLU A 12 -0.45 7.24 -13.74
N ALA A 13 0.22 7.73 -12.71
CA ALA A 13 1.48 7.18 -12.26
C ALA A 13 1.32 5.83 -11.54
N GLU A 14 0.29 5.70 -10.70
CA GLU A 14 -0.10 4.43 -10.08
C GLU A 14 -0.41 3.36 -11.15
N TYR A 15 -1.04 3.78 -12.25
CA TYR A 15 -1.30 2.96 -13.43
C TYR A 15 -0.02 2.54 -14.17
N LYS A 16 0.95 3.45 -14.37
CA LYS A 16 2.25 3.14 -15.01
C LYS A 16 3.03 2.07 -14.24
N ILE A 17 3.07 2.16 -12.91
CA ILE A 17 3.76 1.18 -12.04
C ILE A 17 3.13 -0.22 -12.17
N ARG A 18 1.79 -0.30 -12.29
CA ARG A 18 1.09 -1.58 -12.49
C ARG A 18 1.21 -2.11 -13.91
N ARG A 19 1.14 -1.27 -14.93
CA ARG A 19 1.32 -1.67 -16.33
C ARG A 19 2.70 -2.27 -16.56
N TYR A 20 3.75 -1.63 -16.03
CA TYR A 20 5.11 -2.18 -16.00
C TYR A 20 5.22 -3.53 -15.25
N ARG A 21 4.28 -3.85 -14.36
CA ARG A 21 4.20 -5.15 -13.66
C ARG A 21 3.51 -6.23 -14.47
N ILE A 22 2.50 -5.89 -15.27
CA ILE A 22 1.80 -6.81 -16.18
C ILE A 22 2.71 -7.14 -17.37
N GLU A 23 3.34 -6.13 -17.97
CA GLU A 23 4.25 -6.33 -19.11
C GLU A 23 5.49 -7.15 -18.72
N ASN A 24 6.01 -6.97 -17.49
CA ASN A 24 7.10 -7.81 -16.95
C ASN A 24 6.63 -9.11 -16.28
N ALA A 25 5.34 -9.42 -16.25
CA ALA A 25 4.88 -10.74 -15.79
C ALA A 25 5.26 -11.84 -16.80
N PHE A 26 5.45 -11.47 -18.06
CA PHE A 26 5.92 -12.39 -19.11
C PHE A 26 7.36 -12.89 -18.84
N VAL A 27 8.22 -12.03 -18.28
CA VAL A 27 9.58 -12.39 -17.83
C VAL A 27 9.56 -13.34 -16.61
N LYS A 28 8.43 -13.40 -15.89
CA LYS A 28 8.21 -14.34 -14.78
C LYS A 28 7.57 -15.66 -15.23
N SER A 29 7.24 -15.82 -16.50
CA SER A 29 6.77 -17.09 -17.01
C SER A 29 7.90 -18.12 -16.93
N PRO A 30 7.71 -19.26 -16.26
CA PRO A 30 8.68 -20.36 -16.26
C PRO A 30 9.09 -20.76 -17.68
N ILE A 31 8.17 -20.58 -18.64
CA ILE A 31 8.35 -20.86 -20.06
C ILE A 31 9.32 -19.85 -20.69
N GLY A 32 9.20 -18.56 -20.37
CA GLY A 32 10.10 -17.52 -20.90
C GLY A 32 11.55 -17.70 -20.43
N LEU A 33 11.72 -18.06 -19.16
CA LEU A 33 13.03 -18.39 -18.59
C LEU A 33 13.61 -19.70 -19.13
N ALA A 34 12.76 -20.71 -19.36
CA ALA A 34 13.18 -21.95 -20.01
C ALA A 34 13.68 -21.70 -21.44
N VAL A 35 12.96 -20.91 -22.24
CA VAL A 35 13.36 -20.61 -23.62
C VAL A 35 14.68 -19.82 -23.67
N CYS A 36 14.87 -18.83 -22.82
CA CYS A 36 16.12 -18.06 -22.77
C CYS A 36 17.33 -18.87 -22.27
N SER A 37 17.11 -19.92 -21.48
CA SER A 37 18.18 -20.79 -20.96
C SER A 37 18.54 -21.95 -21.88
N MET A 38 17.62 -22.39 -22.74
CA MET A 38 17.91 -23.46 -23.70
C MET A 38 18.77 -23.01 -24.88
N ILE A 39 18.72 -21.73 -25.28
CA ILE A 39 19.49 -21.22 -26.42
C ILE A 39 21.01 -21.26 -26.16
N PRO A 40 21.55 -20.74 -25.03
CA PRO A 40 22.97 -20.85 -24.73
C PRO A 40 23.42 -22.30 -24.56
N LEU A 41 22.59 -23.15 -23.95
CA LEU A 41 22.87 -24.56 -23.75
C LEU A 41 23.00 -25.31 -25.09
N ALA A 42 22.08 -25.04 -26.03
CA ALA A 42 22.11 -25.60 -27.37
C ALA A 42 23.37 -25.17 -28.14
N ILE A 43 23.76 -23.89 -28.02
CA ILE A 43 25.01 -23.37 -28.62
C ILE A 43 26.23 -24.05 -28.00
N PHE A 44 26.25 -24.24 -26.68
CA PHE A 44 27.36 -24.88 -25.97
C PHE A 44 27.53 -26.36 -26.36
N CYS A 45 26.41 -27.09 -26.45
CA CYS A 45 26.38 -28.48 -26.94
C CYS A 45 26.85 -28.58 -28.40
N PHE A 46 26.53 -27.58 -29.23
CA PHE A 46 26.94 -27.55 -30.63
C PHE A 46 28.43 -27.25 -30.80
N VAL A 47 28.99 -26.35 -29.99
CA VAL A 47 30.41 -25.94 -30.05
C VAL A 47 31.35 -27.01 -29.47
N ILE A 48 30.91 -27.77 -28.47
CA ILE A 48 31.79 -28.75 -27.79
C ILE A 48 32.01 -30.03 -28.61
N GLY A 49 31.20 -30.31 -29.63
CA GLY A 49 31.54 -31.27 -30.69
C GLY A 49 32.09 -32.62 -30.22
N ARG A 50 31.65 -33.14 -29.07
CA ARG A 50 32.18 -34.37 -28.47
C ARG A 50 31.06 -35.34 -28.15
N SER A 51 31.22 -36.56 -28.65
CA SER A 51 30.38 -37.74 -28.50
C SER A 51 30.51 -38.45 -27.14
N ASP A 52 31.25 -37.85 -26.20
CA ASP A 52 31.45 -38.43 -24.87
C ASP A 52 30.32 -38.02 -23.92
N VAL A 53 29.42 -38.98 -23.66
CA VAL A 53 28.24 -38.81 -22.82
C VAL A 53 28.59 -38.34 -21.40
N ALA A 54 29.75 -38.75 -20.87
CA ALA A 54 30.19 -38.34 -19.53
C ALA A 54 30.61 -36.86 -19.49
N ALA A 55 31.29 -36.38 -20.54
CA ALA A 55 31.65 -34.97 -20.68
C ALA A 55 30.40 -34.08 -20.83
N ILE A 56 29.42 -34.52 -21.65
CA ILE A 56 28.14 -33.83 -21.82
C ILE A 56 27.38 -33.75 -20.50
N ALA A 57 27.28 -34.87 -19.75
CA ALA A 57 26.60 -34.91 -18.46
C ALA A 57 27.26 -33.99 -17.42
N SER A 58 28.60 -33.99 -17.32
CA SER A 58 29.31 -33.11 -16.38
C SER A 58 29.12 -31.63 -16.72
N THR A 59 29.11 -31.28 -18.01
CA THR A 59 28.93 -29.91 -18.49
C THR A 59 27.49 -29.43 -18.27
N LEU A 60 26.49 -30.31 -18.42
CA LEU A 60 25.10 -30.02 -18.11
C LEU A 60 24.89 -29.77 -16.60
N ILE A 61 25.52 -30.56 -15.74
CA ILE A 61 25.36 -30.43 -14.28
C ILE A 61 26.08 -29.18 -13.76
N LEU A 62 27.35 -28.98 -14.15
CA LEU A 62 28.13 -27.81 -13.74
C LEU A 62 27.63 -26.52 -14.40
N GLY A 63 27.42 -26.54 -15.71
CA GLY A 63 26.89 -25.40 -16.46
C GLY A 63 25.48 -25.03 -16.04
N GLY A 64 24.61 -26.03 -15.85
CA GLY A 64 23.25 -25.84 -15.33
C GLY A 64 23.25 -25.30 -13.90
N GLY A 65 24.11 -25.80 -13.03
CA GLY A 65 24.24 -25.32 -11.65
C GLY A 65 24.72 -23.87 -11.56
N VAL A 66 25.79 -23.52 -12.28
CA VAL A 66 26.33 -22.15 -12.33
C VAL A 66 25.30 -21.20 -12.96
N PHE A 67 24.60 -21.63 -14.01
CA PHE A 67 23.56 -20.84 -14.64
C PHE A 67 22.37 -20.60 -13.71
N LEU A 68 21.85 -21.64 -13.03
CA LEU A 68 20.76 -21.51 -12.06
C LEU A 68 21.15 -20.61 -10.89
N TYR A 69 22.41 -20.68 -10.43
CA TYR A 69 22.94 -19.79 -9.40
C TYR A 69 23.03 -18.33 -9.86
N ALA A 70 23.57 -18.09 -11.06
CA ALA A 70 23.61 -16.76 -11.66
C ALA A 70 22.19 -16.20 -11.90
N LEU A 71 21.25 -17.06 -12.26
CA LEU A 71 19.85 -16.68 -12.49
C LEU A 71 19.13 -16.36 -11.17
N GLY A 72 19.38 -17.14 -10.12
CA GLY A 72 18.88 -16.84 -8.77
C GLY A 72 19.38 -15.50 -8.23
N THR A 73 20.69 -15.25 -8.32
CA THR A 73 21.31 -14.00 -7.83
C THR A 73 20.91 -12.77 -8.66
N THR A 74 20.74 -12.91 -9.98
CA THR A 74 20.23 -11.82 -10.83
C THR A 74 18.75 -11.54 -10.56
N LEU A 75 17.92 -12.58 -10.33
CA LEU A 75 16.53 -12.39 -9.92
C LEU A 75 16.42 -11.64 -8.59
N GLU A 76 17.25 -11.98 -7.60
CA GLU A 76 17.28 -11.26 -6.33
C GLU A 76 17.66 -9.79 -6.50
N LYS A 77 18.75 -9.50 -7.24
CA LYS A 77 19.17 -8.12 -7.53
C LYS A 77 18.12 -7.33 -8.31
N LEU A 78 17.47 -7.95 -9.30
CA LEU A 78 16.37 -7.32 -10.05
C LEU A 78 15.16 -7.05 -9.16
N THR A 79 14.85 -7.93 -8.21
CA THR A 79 13.78 -7.65 -7.24
C THR A 79 14.12 -6.52 -6.28
N ALA A 80 15.38 -6.40 -5.86
CA ALA A 80 15.85 -5.30 -5.01
C ALA A 80 15.81 -3.96 -5.76
N LEU A 81 16.43 -3.88 -6.95
CA LEU A 81 16.41 -2.69 -7.82
C LEU A 81 14.98 -2.27 -8.16
N ARG A 82 14.08 -3.23 -8.36
CA ARG A 82 12.66 -2.93 -8.60
C ARG A 82 11.98 -2.31 -7.39
N LYS A 83 12.25 -2.82 -6.18
CA LYS A 83 11.72 -2.21 -4.95
C LYS A 83 12.25 -0.79 -4.78
N GLU A 84 13.51 -0.55 -5.09
CA GLU A 84 14.13 0.78 -5.04
C GLU A 84 13.51 1.72 -6.07
N LEU A 85 13.32 1.27 -7.31
CA LEU A 85 12.70 2.09 -8.36
C LEU A 85 11.24 2.42 -8.03
N GLN A 86 10.48 1.46 -7.48
CA GLN A 86 9.12 1.71 -7.00
C GLN A 86 9.07 2.71 -5.84
N ARG A 87 10.03 2.65 -4.91
CA ARG A 87 10.16 3.66 -3.84
C ARG A 87 10.50 5.02 -4.43
N ALA A 88 11.48 5.09 -5.33
CA ALA A 88 11.91 6.34 -5.96
C ALA A 88 10.78 6.98 -6.79
N GLU A 89 9.98 6.18 -7.49
CA GLU A 89 8.79 6.66 -8.20
C GLU A 89 7.73 7.18 -7.22
N LEU A 90 7.40 6.44 -6.16
CA LEU A 90 6.50 6.93 -5.09
C LEU A 90 6.99 8.27 -4.51
N THR A 91 8.27 8.36 -4.13
CA THR A 91 8.86 9.58 -3.56
C THR A 91 8.87 10.75 -4.56
N LYS A 92 9.15 10.50 -5.84
CA LYS A 92 9.16 11.52 -6.89
C LYS A 92 7.74 12.03 -7.20
N LEU A 93 6.74 11.15 -7.13
CA LEU A 93 5.33 11.50 -7.33
C LEU A 93 4.77 12.31 -6.16
N ASN A 94 5.27 12.08 -4.95
CA ASN A 94 4.93 12.87 -3.77
C ASN A 94 5.77 14.14 -3.64
N GLY A 95 6.55 14.50 -4.67
CA GLY A 95 6.98 15.87 -4.94
C GLY A 95 7.63 16.65 -3.79
N GLY A 96 8.22 15.99 -2.79
CA GLY A 96 8.80 16.67 -1.64
C GLY A 96 7.86 17.69 -0.98
N PHE A 97 6.55 17.40 -0.92
CA PHE A 97 5.58 18.35 -0.38
C PHE A 97 5.80 18.57 1.12
N SER A 98 5.99 19.84 1.51
CA SER A 98 6.35 20.26 2.88
C SER A 98 5.16 20.60 3.77
N HIS A 99 3.92 20.50 3.26
CA HIS A 99 2.73 20.91 3.98
C HIS A 99 1.89 19.70 4.39
N THR A 100 1.82 19.46 5.69
CA THR A 100 0.87 18.55 6.33
C THR A 100 -0.55 19.08 6.14
N SER A 101 -1.49 18.17 5.90
CA SER A 101 -2.91 18.51 5.83
C SER A 101 -3.39 18.99 7.20
N ALA A 102 -4.35 19.93 7.22
CA ALA A 102 -4.97 20.35 8.47
C ALA A 102 -5.62 19.15 9.18
N PRO A 103 -5.55 19.06 10.51
CA PRO A 103 -6.13 17.93 11.22
C PRO A 103 -7.67 17.91 11.15
N PRO A 104 -8.31 16.74 11.27
CA PRO A 104 -9.75 16.63 11.41
C PRO A 104 -10.24 17.41 12.62
N VAL A 105 -11.38 18.10 12.49
CA VAL A 105 -11.94 18.90 13.57
C VAL A 105 -12.85 18.03 14.42
N PHE A 106 -12.58 17.92 15.72
CA PHE A 106 -13.50 17.27 16.65
C PHE A 106 -14.84 18.02 16.67
N ASP A 107 -15.95 17.29 16.50
CA ASP A 107 -17.28 17.88 16.42
C ASP A 107 -18.04 17.72 17.73
N HIS A 108 -18.33 16.47 18.10
CA HIS A 108 -19.04 16.17 19.33
C HIS A 108 -18.74 14.75 19.82
N GLU A 109 -19.00 14.55 21.10
CA GLU A 109 -18.92 13.27 21.77
C GLU A 109 -20.23 12.50 21.65
N THR A 110 -20.13 11.17 21.61
CA THR A 110 -21.27 10.25 21.57
C THR A 110 -21.18 9.29 22.76
N THR A 111 -22.28 8.61 23.09
CA THR A 111 -22.34 7.67 24.22
C THR A 111 -21.32 6.52 24.15
N GLY A 112 -20.68 6.31 23.00
CA GLY A 112 -19.68 5.27 22.83
C GLY A 112 -18.46 5.71 22.03
N GLY A 113 -18.07 7.00 22.05
CA GLY A 113 -16.88 7.48 21.31
C GLY A 113 -17.03 8.90 20.81
N GLY A 114 -16.34 9.25 19.72
CA GLY A 114 -16.32 10.62 19.18
C GLY A 114 -16.72 10.72 17.70
N VAL A 115 -17.05 11.94 17.27
CA VAL A 115 -17.26 12.28 15.86
C VAL A 115 -16.34 13.43 15.46
N TRP A 116 -15.69 13.28 14.31
CA TRP A 116 -14.78 14.25 13.69
C TRP A 116 -15.31 14.68 12.33
N LYS A 117 -15.10 15.95 11.99
CA LYS A 117 -15.33 16.52 10.67
C LYS A 117 -14.07 16.37 9.82
N VAL A 118 -14.22 15.70 8.69
CA VAL A 118 -13.17 15.46 7.70
C VAL A 118 -13.55 16.14 6.40
N MET A 119 -12.63 16.96 5.89
CA MET A 119 -12.80 17.62 4.60
C MET A 119 -12.34 16.70 3.46
N MET A 120 -13.27 16.40 2.54
CA MET A 120 -13.00 15.62 1.34
C MET A 120 -13.16 16.48 0.09
N PRO A 121 -12.10 16.61 -0.75
CA PRO A 121 -12.21 17.29 -2.03
C PRO A 121 -13.32 16.71 -2.90
N GLY A 122 -14.24 17.57 -3.36
CA GLY A 122 -15.36 17.19 -4.24
C GLY A 122 -16.59 16.61 -3.53
N LEU A 123 -16.48 16.19 -2.27
CA LEU A 123 -17.62 15.72 -1.46
C LEU A 123 -18.01 16.69 -0.35
N GLY A 124 -17.10 17.59 0.04
CA GLY A 124 -17.33 18.55 1.13
C GLY A 124 -16.98 17.97 2.49
N GLU A 125 -17.66 18.45 3.53
CA GLU A 125 -17.47 17.99 4.91
C GLU A 125 -18.17 16.64 5.12
N THR A 126 -17.47 15.68 5.71
CA THR A 126 -17.98 14.36 6.07
C THR A 126 -17.73 14.11 7.55
N HIS A 127 -18.70 13.50 8.23
CA HIS A 127 -18.56 13.11 9.63
C HIS A 127 -17.97 11.71 9.73
N VAL A 128 -16.96 11.55 10.57
CA VAL A 128 -16.27 10.28 10.82
C VAL A 128 -16.41 9.94 12.29
N ARG A 129 -16.86 8.74 12.59
CA ARG A 129 -17.12 8.26 13.95
C ARG A 129 -16.07 7.22 14.34
N ALA A 130 -15.48 7.39 15.51
CA ALA A 130 -14.67 6.36 16.14
C ALA A 130 -15.39 5.85 17.39
N ASP A 131 -15.70 4.56 17.36
CA ASP A 131 -16.36 3.88 18.48
C ASP A 131 -15.33 3.35 19.46
N ARG A 132 -15.60 3.57 20.75
CA ARG A 132 -14.94 2.92 21.87
C ARG A 132 -15.31 1.44 21.87
N ARG A 133 -14.31 0.57 21.93
CA ARG A 133 -14.48 -0.86 22.19
C ARG A 133 -13.81 -1.25 23.48
N ASP A 134 -14.23 -2.38 24.04
CA ASP A 134 -13.62 -2.97 25.22
C ASP A 134 -12.18 -3.38 24.90
N GLY A 135 -11.22 -2.72 25.57
CA GLY A 135 -9.78 -2.89 25.37
C GLY A 135 -9.16 -1.64 24.75
N GLY A 136 -8.26 -0.97 25.49
CA GLY A 136 -7.70 0.35 25.17
C GLY A 136 -7.35 0.52 23.68
N GLN A 137 -8.18 1.29 22.98
CA GLN A 137 -7.98 1.66 21.59
C GLN A 137 -7.55 3.12 21.53
N PHE A 138 -6.66 3.42 20.60
CA PHE A 138 -6.14 4.76 20.41
C PHE A 138 -6.56 5.27 19.04
N LEU A 139 -6.92 6.54 18.98
CA LEU A 139 -7.19 7.25 17.75
C LEU A 139 -5.99 8.10 17.37
N VAL A 140 -5.61 8.03 16.10
CA VAL A 140 -4.56 8.85 15.52
C VAL A 140 -5.16 9.59 14.34
N ASN A 141 -5.08 10.92 14.34
CA ASN A 141 -5.35 11.67 13.12
C ASN A 141 -4.12 11.63 12.23
N VAL A 142 -4.28 11.12 11.02
CA VAL A 142 -3.19 10.93 10.06
C VAL A 142 -3.37 11.78 8.82
N ASP A 143 -2.26 12.23 8.25
CA ASP A 143 -2.22 12.77 6.90
C ASP A 143 -2.42 11.61 5.90
N GLY A 144 -3.45 11.71 5.07
CA GLY A 144 -3.84 10.64 4.16
C GLY A 144 -2.76 10.29 3.12
N ARG A 145 -1.88 11.23 2.78
CA ARG A 145 -0.77 11.00 1.83
C ARG A 145 0.40 10.32 2.54
N LEU A 146 0.88 10.88 3.66
CA LEU A 146 1.96 10.28 4.43
C LEU A 146 1.59 8.87 4.90
N PHE A 147 0.33 8.69 5.28
CA PHE A 147 -0.22 7.39 5.63
C PHE A 147 -0.18 6.40 4.45
N PHE A 148 -0.60 6.83 3.26
CA PHE A 148 -0.56 5.99 2.06
C PHE A 148 0.87 5.59 1.69
N ASP A 149 1.81 6.52 1.78
CA ASP A 149 3.23 6.27 1.49
C ASP A 149 3.85 5.28 2.48
N TYR A 150 3.57 5.49 3.77
CA TYR A 150 4.01 4.60 4.81
C TYR A 150 3.42 3.20 4.62
N TRP A 151 2.13 3.11 4.30
CA TRP A 151 1.47 1.83 4.04
C TRP A 151 2.02 1.14 2.79
N ALA A 152 2.18 1.86 1.68
CA ALA A 152 2.68 1.32 0.42
C ALA A 152 4.14 0.85 0.57
N SER A 153 5.00 1.64 1.20
CA SER A 153 6.40 1.30 1.45
C SER A 153 6.55 0.08 2.38
N SER A 154 5.69 -0.05 3.39
CA SER A 154 5.61 -1.23 4.26
C SER A 154 5.10 -2.46 3.51
N ALA A 155 4.08 -2.30 2.65
CA ALA A 155 3.52 -3.37 1.85
C ALA A 155 4.51 -3.92 0.80
N ILE A 156 5.28 -3.05 0.13
CA ILE A 156 6.33 -3.41 -0.84
C ILE A 156 7.41 -4.30 -0.21
N GLN A 157 7.75 -4.04 1.05
CA GLN A 157 8.81 -4.77 1.74
C GLN A 157 8.40 -6.20 2.06
N HIS A 158 7.12 -6.43 2.41
CA HIS A 158 6.74 -7.66 3.10
C HIS A 158 5.55 -8.44 2.50
N THR A 159 4.76 -7.85 1.60
CA THR A 159 3.55 -8.51 1.05
C THR A 159 3.58 -8.59 -0.48
N ARG A 160 2.96 -9.64 -1.06
CA ARG A 160 2.77 -9.73 -2.53
C ARG A 160 1.64 -8.82 -3.06
N LYS A 161 0.77 -8.34 -2.18
CA LYS A 161 -0.45 -7.58 -2.51
C LYS A 161 -0.30 -6.12 -2.09
N LEU A 162 -0.05 -5.25 -3.07
CA LEU A 162 -0.06 -3.80 -2.91
C LEU A 162 -1.47 -3.29 -2.55
N PRO A 163 -1.57 -2.07 -2.00
CA PRO A 163 -2.80 -1.30 -2.02
C PRO A 163 -3.53 -1.38 -3.38
N LYS A 164 -4.87 -1.38 -3.36
CA LYS A 164 -5.64 -1.13 -4.57
C LYS A 164 -5.48 0.34 -4.95
N LEU A 165 -5.40 0.61 -6.26
CA LEU A 165 -5.35 1.98 -6.76
C LEU A 165 -6.64 2.70 -6.37
N ARG A 166 -6.59 4.02 -6.17
CA ARG A 166 -7.80 4.81 -5.84
C ARG A 166 -8.91 4.58 -6.87
N ALA A 167 -8.58 4.63 -8.16
CA ALA A 167 -9.49 4.32 -9.27
C ALA A 167 -10.06 2.89 -9.24
N GLU A 168 -9.35 1.92 -8.69
CA GLU A 168 -9.87 0.55 -8.53
C GLU A 168 -10.77 0.41 -7.32
N VAL A 169 -10.44 1.10 -6.22
CA VAL A 169 -11.29 1.15 -5.03
C VAL A 169 -12.66 1.72 -5.40
N ARG A 170 -12.72 2.80 -6.20
CA ARG A 170 -13.99 3.39 -6.68
C ARG A 170 -14.88 2.42 -7.45
N LYS A 171 -14.29 1.38 -8.06
CA LYS A 171 -15.03 0.35 -8.82
C LYS A 171 -15.59 -0.75 -7.93
N THR A 172 -15.15 -0.87 -6.68
CA THR A 172 -15.61 -1.91 -5.77
C THR A 172 -17.06 -1.70 -5.34
N SER A 173 -17.80 -2.79 -5.15
CA SER A 173 -19.15 -2.75 -4.59
C SER A 173 -19.16 -2.16 -3.18
N ALA A 174 -18.13 -2.43 -2.38
CA ALA A 174 -17.97 -1.88 -1.03
C ALA A 174 -17.86 -0.35 -1.04
N PHE A 175 -17.06 0.23 -1.95
CA PHE A 175 -16.99 1.69 -2.09
C PHE A 175 -18.33 2.29 -2.53
N LYS A 176 -19.01 1.68 -3.50
CA LYS A 176 -20.33 2.15 -3.96
C LYS A 176 -21.37 2.09 -2.84
N PHE A 177 -21.33 1.04 -2.03
CA PHE A 177 -22.17 0.91 -0.86
C PHE A 177 -21.85 1.99 0.18
N ALA A 178 -20.58 2.21 0.51
CA ALA A 178 -20.16 3.28 1.43
C ALA A 178 -20.61 4.67 0.95
N MET A 179 -20.43 4.97 -0.34
CA MET A 179 -20.92 6.21 -0.93
C MET A 179 -22.44 6.38 -0.78
N HIS A 180 -23.22 5.33 -1.05
CA HIS A 180 -24.67 5.38 -0.90
C HIS A 180 -25.10 5.55 0.56
N THR A 181 -24.45 4.83 1.48
CA THR A 181 -24.79 4.81 2.91
C THR A 181 -24.42 6.12 3.61
N HIS A 182 -23.24 6.68 3.32
CA HIS A 182 -22.73 7.84 4.05
C HIS A 182 -23.04 9.18 3.41
N ILE A 183 -23.35 9.21 2.11
CA ILE A 183 -23.59 10.45 1.37
C ILE A 183 -25.05 10.56 0.90
N GLY A 184 -25.73 9.43 0.59
CA GLY A 184 -27.04 9.45 -0.06
C GLY A 184 -28.26 9.62 0.86
N ASN A 185 -28.39 8.83 1.93
CA ASN A 185 -29.69 8.59 2.60
C ASN A 185 -29.82 9.13 4.04
N GLY A 186 -29.23 10.30 4.32
CA GLY A 186 -29.16 10.85 5.67
C GLY A 186 -27.82 10.44 6.29
N ALA A 187 -26.88 11.38 6.28
CA ALA A 187 -25.45 11.17 6.49
C ALA A 187 -25.14 10.52 7.85
N ALA A 188 -25.20 9.19 7.91
CA ALA A 188 -24.64 8.44 9.02
C ALA A 188 -23.11 8.61 8.99
N PRO A 189 -22.49 8.97 10.13
CA PRO A 189 -21.04 9.12 10.20
C PRO A 189 -20.33 7.88 9.66
N VAL A 190 -19.27 8.09 8.88
CA VAL A 190 -18.40 7.03 8.35
C VAL A 190 -17.61 6.44 9.51
N PRO A 191 -17.51 5.12 9.68
CA PRO A 191 -16.66 4.55 10.72
C PRO A 191 -15.18 4.85 10.43
N ALA A 192 -14.43 5.24 11.45
CA ALA A 192 -12.98 5.38 11.37
C ALA A 192 -12.35 4.01 11.08
N PRO A 193 -11.43 3.92 10.10
CA PRO A 193 -10.83 2.65 9.71
C PRO A 193 -9.95 2.09 10.84
N GLN A 194 -10.04 0.78 11.05
CA GLN A 194 -9.24 0.07 12.06
C GLN A 194 -7.92 -0.44 11.45
N ILE A 195 -6.81 -0.15 12.11
CA ILE A 195 -5.47 -0.52 11.67
C ILE A 195 -4.89 -1.52 12.65
N LYS A 196 -4.63 -2.74 12.17
CA LYS A 196 -3.94 -3.75 12.96
C LYS A 196 -2.48 -3.87 12.56
N VAL A 197 -1.59 -3.90 13.53
CA VAL A 197 -0.17 -4.14 13.28
C VAL A 197 0.18 -5.55 13.68
N THR A 198 0.70 -6.32 12.71
CA THR A 198 1.20 -7.66 12.98
C THR A 198 2.70 -7.58 13.22
N ARG A 199 3.10 -7.69 14.50
CA ARG A 199 4.50 -7.60 14.97
C ARG A 199 5.47 -8.56 14.27
N ALA A 200 4.98 -9.67 13.70
CA ALA A 200 5.84 -10.70 13.10
C ALA A 200 6.82 -10.16 12.04
N ARG A 201 6.55 -8.99 11.43
CA ARG A 201 7.43 -8.33 10.45
C ARG A 201 7.31 -6.80 10.41
N GLY A 202 6.77 -6.15 11.46
CA GLY A 202 6.50 -4.70 11.44
C GLY A 202 5.48 -4.27 10.36
N ILE A 203 4.56 -5.17 9.97
CA ILE A 203 3.60 -4.91 8.89
C ILE A 203 2.29 -4.40 9.49
N TYR A 204 1.85 -3.25 9.00
CA TYR A 204 0.50 -2.74 9.19
C TYR A 204 -0.45 -3.55 8.30
N ILE A 205 -1.14 -4.53 8.89
CA ILE A 205 -2.22 -5.26 8.24
C ILE A 205 -3.52 -4.53 8.53
N LEU A 206 -3.95 -3.75 7.56
CA LEU A 206 -5.21 -3.03 7.66
C LEU A 206 -6.39 -4.02 7.64
N THR A 207 -7.22 -3.95 8.68
CA THR A 207 -8.48 -4.69 8.78
C THR A 207 -9.64 -3.70 8.65
N GLY A 208 -10.48 -3.84 7.63
CA GLY A 208 -11.41 -2.77 7.23
C GLY A 208 -10.91 -1.98 6.02
N ARG A 209 -10.41 -2.71 5.01
CA ARG A 209 -9.86 -2.14 3.76
C ARG A 209 -10.82 -1.24 3.01
N ASP A 210 -12.12 -1.45 3.20
CA ASP A 210 -13.14 -0.78 2.42
C ASP A 210 -13.38 0.65 2.94
N ASP A 211 -13.37 0.85 4.26
CA ASP A 211 -13.51 2.17 4.90
C ASP A 211 -12.27 3.04 4.63
N LEU A 212 -11.07 2.49 4.79
CA LEU A 212 -9.85 3.21 4.40
C LEU A 212 -9.83 3.52 2.91
N GLY A 213 -10.28 2.56 2.09
CA GLY A 213 -10.41 2.74 0.66
C GLY A 213 -11.28 3.94 0.31
N PHE A 214 -12.36 4.17 1.06
CA PHE A 214 -13.21 5.34 0.91
C PHE A 214 -12.45 6.66 1.11
N PHE A 215 -11.72 6.82 2.23
CA PHE A 215 -10.95 8.04 2.52
C PHE A 215 -9.87 8.32 1.47
N LEU A 216 -9.11 7.29 1.11
CA LEU A 216 -8.03 7.41 0.14
C LEU A 216 -8.56 7.70 -1.27
N ALA A 217 -9.64 7.02 -1.69
CA ALA A 217 -10.24 7.22 -3.00
C ALA A 217 -10.92 8.59 -3.13
N ASN A 218 -11.35 9.20 -2.02
CA ASN A 218 -11.94 10.54 -2.00
C ASN A 218 -10.92 11.64 -1.64
N HIS A 219 -9.62 11.33 -1.66
CA HIS A 219 -8.54 12.30 -1.42
C HIS A 219 -8.69 13.07 -0.09
N ALA A 220 -9.20 12.42 0.96
CA ALA A 220 -9.23 13.01 2.30
C ALA A 220 -7.80 13.46 2.68
N GLY A 221 -7.66 14.75 3.01
CA GLY A 221 -6.34 15.32 3.35
C GLY A 221 -5.79 14.71 4.63
N SER A 222 -6.64 14.65 5.65
CA SER A 222 -6.39 13.97 6.91
C SER A 222 -7.66 13.24 7.35
N PHE A 223 -7.52 12.21 8.18
CA PHE A 223 -8.65 11.49 8.76
C PHE A 223 -8.24 10.72 10.03
N PRO A 224 -9.17 10.45 10.95
CA PRO A 224 -8.90 9.63 12.12
C PRO A 224 -8.76 8.16 11.74
N VAL A 225 -7.85 7.45 12.39
CA VAL A 225 -7.71 5.99 12.31
C VAL A 225 -7.61 5.39 13.70
N VAL A 226 -8.14 4.18 13.88
CA VAL A 226 -8.18 3.50 15.19
C VAL A 226 -7.16 2.37 15.21
N VAL A 227 -6.37 2.30 16.28
CA VAL A 227 -5.36 1.25 16.52
C VAL A 227 -5.54 0.61 17.89
N ASP A 228 -5.06 -0.63 18.02
CA ASP A 228 -5.32 -1.45 19.23
C ASP A 228 -4.27 -1.26 20.35
N THR A 229 -3.13 -0.60 20.10
CA THR A 229 -2.09 -0.39 21.12
C THR A 229 -1.45 0.99 21.04
N ILE A 230 -1.01 1.50 22.19
CA ILE A 230 -0.32 2.80 22.28
C ILE A 230 0.98 2.82 21.49
N GLU A 231 1.75 1.72 21.48
CA GLU A 231 3.02 1.71 20.74
C GLU A 231 2.78 1.82 19.23
N THR A 232 1.70 1.19 18.75
CA THR A 232 1.27 1.32 17.36
C THR A 232 0.81 2.74 17.06
N ALA A 233 0.07 3.35 17.99
CA ALA A 233 -0.43 4.71 17.85
C ALA A 233 0.72 5.72 17.76
N LEU A 234 1.71 5.60 18.63
CA LEU A 234 2.90 6.45 18.65
C LEU A 234 3.77 6.29 17.41
N ASP A 235 4.01 5.05 16.94
CA ASP A 235 4.76 4.86 15.68
C ASP A 235 3.99 5.47 14.51
N LEU A 236 2.69 5.20 14.40
CA LEU A 236 1.88 5.72 13.31
C LEU A 236 1.82 7.25 13.32
N HIS A 237 1.68 7.85 14.50
CA HIS A 237 1.72 9.28 14.71
C HIS A 237 3.07 9.88 14.30
N THR A 238 4.18 9.23 14.66
CA THR A 238 5.53 9.68 14.26
C THR A 238 5.72 9.67 12.75
N LYS A 239 5.07 8.76 12.02
CA LYS A 239 5.23 8.60 10.57
C LYS A 239 4.24 9.42 9.75
N ALA A 240 3.02 9.58 10.23
CA ALA A 240 1.93 10.14 9.46
C ALA A 240 0.95 10.99 10.28
N GLY A 241 1.20 11.23 11.57
CA GLY A 241 0.33 12.01 12.44
C GLY A 241 0.25 13.48 12.04
N VAL A 242 -0.91 14.09 12.24
CA VAL A 242 -1.13 15.55 12.04
C VAL A 242 -1.43 16.30 13.33
N ASP A 243 -1.73 15.59 14.42
CA ASP A 243 -2.03 16.16 15.73
C ASP A 243 -0.78 16.29 16.62
N LEU A 244 -0.99 16.69 17.87
CA LEU A 244 0.04 16.71 18.92
C LEU A 244 0.31 15.32 19.51
N GLU A 245 -0.73 14.51 19.71
CA GLU A 245 -0.60 13.17 20.32
C GLU A 245 -1.76 12.23 19.93
N PRO A 246 -1.56 10.90 20.03
CA PRO A 246 -2.66 9.94 19.96
C PRO A 246 -3.69 10.14 21.08
N ILE A 247 -4.97 9.97 20.77
CA ILE A 247 -6.08 10.11 21.71
C ILE A 247 -6.47 8.73 22.24
N ASP A 248 -6.53 8.54 23.56
CA ASP A 248 -7.11 7.32 24.13
C ASP A 248 -8.65 7.39 24.02
N LEU A 249 -9.25 6.45 23.29
CA LEU A 249 -10.71 6.40 23.13
C LEU A 249 -11.42 6.06 24.45
N ALA A 250 -10.71 5.56 25.46
CA ALA A 250 -11.27 5.36 26.80
C ALA A 250 -11.49 6.67 27.55
N GLU A 251 -10.71 7.72 27.24
CA GLU A 251 -10.82 9.03 27.89
C GLU A 251 -11.96 9.88 27.31
N LEU A 252 -12.36 9.61 26.06
CA LEU A 252 -13.56 10.16 25.44
C LEU A 252 -14.82 9.59 26.11
N GLY A 253 -15.61 10.46 26.72
CA GLY A 253 -16.92 10.18 27.32
C GLY A 253 -16.90 10.04 28.83
N SER A 254 -15.91 10.65 29.50
CA SER A 254 -15.79 10.70 30.96
C SER A 254 -16.47 11.91 31.59
#